data_AF-A0A9E2C0C0-F1
#
_entry.id   AF-A0A9E2C0C0-F1
#
_cell.length_a   1.000
_cell.length_b   1.000
_cell.length_c   1.000
_cell.angle_alpha   90.00
_cell.angle_beta   90.00
_cell.angle_gamma   90.00
#
_symmetry.space_group_name_H-M   'P 1'
#
loop_
_entity.id
_entity.type
_entity.pdbx_description
1 polymer ?
#
loop_
_entity_poly.entity_id
_entity_poly.type
_entity_poly.pdbx_seq_one_letter_code
_entity_poly.pdbx_strand_id
1 'polypeptide(L)'
;MSSPDSIQLLVQQTLFEASKAERRITNPPASESDKDQLLQVCQDFEEVMLNEILREAKLERSMVSEGTASQFYGEMIRENLAKSLSEGGGMGLAETLYRQLNRAQQIIPDDNNTKIQSDIIKGQE
;
A
#
# COMPACT_ATOMS: atom_id res chain seq x y z
N MET A 1 14.04 -30.87 21.90
CA MET A 1 14.52 -31.30 20.56
C MET A 1 13.50 -30.77 19.57
N SER A 2 13.82 -29.67 18.89
CA SER A 2 12.93 -29.05 17.90
C SER A 2 13.00 -29.88 16.63
N SER A 3 11.86 -30.44 16.20
CA SER A 3 11.80 -31.38 15.08
C SER A 3 12.23 -30.68 13.77
N PRO A 4 12.99 -31.37 12.89
CA PRO A 4 13.47 -30.82 11.61
C PRO A 4 12.38 -30.18 10.75
N ASP A 5 11.15 -30.67 10.85
CA ASP A 5 10.00 -30.25 10.03
C ASP A 5 9.56 -28.81 10.29
N SER A 6 9.70 -28.29 11.51
CA SER A 6 9.28 -26.92 11.84
C SER A 6 10.21 -25.87 11.24
N ILE A 7 11.50 -26.18 11.16
CA ILE A 7 12.49 -25.32 10.49
C ILE A 7 12.24 -25.34 8.98
N GLN A 8 11.95 -26.49 8.39
CA GLN A 8 11.64 -26.60 6.97
C GLN A 8 10.35 -25.87 6.59
N LEU A 9 9.32 -25.92 7.42
CA LEU A 9 8.09 -25.16 7.20
C LEU A 9 8.35 -23.66 7.23
N LEU A 10 9.12 -23.18 8.21
CA LEU A 10 9.46 -21.76 8.32
C LEU A 10 10.31 -21.27 7.13
N VAL A 11 11.26 -22.09 6.66
CA VAL A 11 12.07 -21.80 5.47
C VAL A 11 11.21 -21.75 4.21
N GLN A 12 10.25 -22.68 4.04
CA GLN A 12 9.31 -22.65 2.91
C GLN A 12 8.43 -21.40 2.93
N GLN A 13 7.94 -21.02 4.11
CA GLN A 13 7.05 -19.87 4.29
C GLN A 13 7.77 -18.55 4.04
N THR A 14 9.01 -18.42 4.51
CA THR A 14 9.85 -17.23 4.27
C THR A 14 10.24 -17.09 2.81
N LEU A 15 10.58 -18.18 2.13
CA LEU A 15 10.86 -18.17 0.69
C LEU A 15 9.61 -17.82 -0.14
N PHE A 16 8.45 -18.31 0.26
CA PHE A 16 7.18 -18.00 -0.41
C PHE A 16 6.82 -16.51 -0.32
N GLU A 17 6.94 -15.91 0.86
CA GLU A 17 6.69 -14.47 1.05
C GLU A 17 7.73 -13.62 0.31
N ALA A 18 8.99 -14.03 0.27
CA ALA A 18 10.04 -13.34 -0.52
C ALA A 18 9.74 -13.37 -2.02
N SER A 19 9.36 -14.53 -2.59
CA SER A 19 8.99 -14.65 -4.00
C SER A 19 7.67 -13.92 -4.34
N LYS A 20 6.78 -13.73 -3.37
CA LYS A 20 5.56 -12.92 -3.52
C LYS A 20 5.90 -11.42 -3.53
N ALA A 21 6.83 -10.98 -2.68
CA ALA A 21 7.32 -9.61 -2.66
C ALA A 21 8.06 -9.25 -3.97
N GLU A 22 8.91 -10.14 -4.50
CA GLU A 22 9.59 -9.91 -5.79
C GLU A 22 8.59 -9.79 -6.95
N ARG A 23 7.56 -10.65 -7.00
CA ARG A 23 6.52 -10.57 -8.05
C ARG A 23 5.70 -9.29 -8.03
N ARG A 24 5.51 -8.67 -6.86
CA ARG A 24 4.82 -7.38 -6.70
C ARG A 24 5.60 -6.20 -7.29
N ILE A 25 6.92 -6.33 -7.41
CA ILE A 25 7.80 -5.29 -7.98
C ILE A 25 7.80 -5.37 -9.52
N THR A 26 7.60 -6.56 -10.08
CA THR A 26 7.77 -6.80 -11.53
C THR A 26 6.49 -7.06 -12.31
N ASN A 27 5.34 -7.27 -11.65
CA ASN A 27 4.08 -7.57 -12.33
C ASN A 27 2.97 -6.60 -11.89
N PRO A 28 2.24 -5.95 -12.81
CA PRO A 28 1.07 -5.15 -12.45
C PRO A 28 0.01 -5.98 -11.71
N PRO A 29 -0.83 -5.35 -10.85
CA PRO A 29 -1.85 -6.03 -10.06
C PRO A 29 -2.82 -6.76 -10.99
N ALA A 30 -2.70 -8.10 -11.01
CA ALA A 30 -3.40 -8.95 -11.97
C ALA A 30 -4.78 -9.40 -11.45
N SER A 31 -5.05 -9.24 -10.15
CA SER A 31 -6.29 -9.62 -9.48
C SER A 31 -6.97 -8.44 -8.78
N GLU A 32 -8.28 -8.56 -8.49
CA GLU A 32 -8.99 -7.58 -7.66
C GLU A 32 -8.35 -7.43 -6.27
N SER A 33 -7.83 -8.52 -5.70
CA SER A 33 -7.14 -8.47 -4.40
C SER A 33 -5.92 -7.54 -4.38
N ASP A 34 -5.21 -7.42 -5.51
CA ASP A 34 -4.03 -6.57 -5.60
C ASP A 34 -4.42 -5.10 -5.79
N LYS A 35 -5.56 -4.83 -6.45
CA LYS A 35 -6.15 -3.49 -6.57
C LYS A 35 -6.66 -2.98 -5.23
N ASP A 36 -7.33 -3.83 -4.47
CA ASP A 36 -7.82 -3.52 -3.12
C ASP A 36 -6.66 -3.19 -2.18
N GLN A 37 -5.57 -3.94 -2.25
CA GLN A 37 -4.35 -3.66 -1.48
C GLN A 37 -3.68 -2.35 -1.90
N LEU A 38 -3.64 -2.05 -3.20
CA LEU A 38 -3.08 -0.78 -3.68
C LEU A 38 -3.90 0.41 -3.18
N LEU A 39 -5.24 0.28 -3.20
CA LEU A 39 -6.13 1.30 -2.67
C LEU A 39 -5.92 1.49 -1.16
N GLN A 40 -5.82 0.38 -0.41
CA GLN A 40 -5.57 0.41 1.03
C GLN A 40 -4.26 1.14 1.35
N VAL A 41 -3.17 0.83 0.66
CA VAL A 41 -1.88 1.52 0.85
C VAL A 41 -1.98 3.02 0.53
N CYS A 42 -2.77 3.39 -0.47
CA CYS A 42 -3.01 4.81 -0.78
C CYS A 42 -3.82 5.52 0.32
N GLN A 43 -4.79 4.84 0.93
CA GLN A 43 -5.55 5.35 2.08
C GLN A 43 -4.68 5.50 3.33
N ASP A 44 -3.86 4.49 3.63
CA ASP A 44 -2.90 4.53 4.74
C ASP A 44 -1.91 5.69 4.59
N PHE A 45 -1.48 5.98 3.36
CA PHE A 45 -0.62 7.14 3.07
C PHE A 45 -1.36 8.48 3.30
N GLU A 46 -2.61 8.59 2.85
CA GLU A 46 -3.43 9.78 3.09
C GLU A 46 -3.69 9.99 4.59
N GLU A 47 -3.88 8.92 5.37
CA GLU A 47 -3.98 8.98 6.84
C GLU A 47 -2.73 9.59 7.46
N VAL A 48 -1.53 9.10 7.11
CA VAL A 48 -0.27 9.64 7.63
C VAL A 48 -0.14 11.12 7.25
N MET A 49 -0.41 11.49 6.00
CA MET A 49 -0.31 12.89 5.58
C MET A 49 -1.31 13.79 6.32
N LEU A 50 -2.56 13.35 6.49
CA LEU A 50 -3.57 14.06 7.27
C LEU A 50 -3.11 14.22 8.71
N ASN A 51 -2.54 13.17 9.31
CA ASN A 51 -2.00 13.20 10.66
C ASN A 51 -0.91 14.28 10.81
N GLU A 52 -0.02 14.41 9.83
CA GLU A 52 1.01 15.45 9.79
C GLU A 52 0.39 16.85 9.66
N ILE A 53 -0.57 17.04 8.74
CA ILE A 53 -1.24 18.33 8.53
C ILE A 53 -1.96 18.79 9.80
N LEU A 54 -2.69 17.87 10.45
CA LEU A 54 -3.42 18.16 11.68
C LEU A 54 -2.47 18.48 12.84
N ARG A 55 -1.28 17.86 12.87
CA ARG A 55 -0.24 18.18 13.85
C ARG A 55 0.30 19.59 13.65
N GLU A 56 0.63 19.96 12.41
CA GLU A 56 1.12 21.31 12.09
C GLU A 56 0.05 22.39 12.31
N ALA A 57 -1.22 22.05 12.09
CA ALA A 57 -2.36 22.90 12.44
C ALA A 57 -2.55 23.06 13.97
N LYS A 58 -1.78 22.32 14.79
CA LYS A 58 -1.84 22.33 16.26
C LYS A 58 -3.25 22.04 16.80
N LEU A 59 -4.02 21.18 16.10
CA LEU A 59 -5.39 20.86 16.48
C LEU A 59 -5.49 20.33 17.92
N GLU A 60 -4.53 19.49 18.31
CA GLU A 60 -4.42 18.93 19.66
C GLU A 60 -4.37 20.00 20.75
N ARG A 61 -3.60 21.06 20.52
CA ARG A 61 -3.45 22.17 21.47
C ARG A 61 -4.67 23.08 21.52
N SER A 62 -5.47 23.10 20.46
CA SER A 62 -6.74 23.83 20.43
C SER A 62 -7.86 23.09 21.17
N MET A 63 -7.77 21.77 21.34
CA MET A 63 -8.87 20.95 21.87
C MET A 63 -8.69 20.53 23.33
N VAL A 64 -7.47 20.57 23.88
CA VAL A 64 -7.20 20.03 25.23
C VAL A 64 -6.27 20.97 26.03
N SER A 65 -6.50 21.08 27.35
CA SER A 65 -5.79 22.01 28.26
C SER A 65 -4.31 21.65 28.47
N GLU A 66 -3.48 22.52 29.06
CA GLU A 66 -2.07 22.20 29.28
C GLU A 66 -1.88 21.07 30.32
N GLY A 67 -1.22 19.98 29.92
CA GLY A 67 -0.88 18.83 30.79
C GLY A 67 -0.46 17.58 30.00
N THR A 68 0.38 16.72 30.58
CA THR A 68 0.94 15.53 29.89
C THR A 68 -0.13 14.50 29.52
N ALA A 69 -1.13 14.27 30.38
CA ALA A 69 -2.25 13.39 30.06
C ALA A 69 -3.10 13.96 28.91
N SER A 70 -3.27 15.28 28.89
CA SER A 70 -4.02 15.99 27.85
C SER A 70 -3.34 15.89 26.48
N GLN A 71 -2.01 15.98 26.42
CA GLN A 71 -1.23 15.79 25.19
C GLN A 71 -1.46 14.40 24.58
N PHE A 72 -1.42 13.35 25.40
CA PHE A 72 -1.68 11.98 24.95
C PHE A 72 -3.10 11.82 24.38
N TYR A 73 -4.11 12.38 25.05
CA TYR A 73 -5.48 12.36 24.51
C TYR A 73 -5.62 13.18 23.22
N GLY A 74 -4.92 14.31 23.12
CA GLY A 74 -4.84 15.12 21.90
C GLY A 74 -4.28 14.33 20.73
N GLU A 75 -3.18 13.61 20.95
CA GLU A 75 -2.56 12.72 19.96
C GLU A 75 -3.52 11.63 19.50
N MET A 76 -4.15 10.92 20.44
CA MET A 76 -5.14 9.89 20.11
C MET A 76 -6.33 10.46 19.32
N ILE A 77 -6.82 11.65 19.67
CA ILE A 77 -7.91 12.33 18.93
C ILE A 77 -7.46 12.67 17.51
N ARG A 78 -6.24 13.22 17.35
CA ARG A 78 -5.69 13.57 16.04
C ARG A 78 -5.55 12.34 15.15
N GLU A 79 -4.97 11.26 15.68
CA GLU A 79 -4.80 10.01 14.93
C GLU A 79 -6.14 9.43 14.47
N ASN A 80 -7.13 9.35 15.39
CA ASN A 80 -8.46 8.86 15.03
C ASN A 80 -9.17 9.77 14.01
N LEU A 81 -8.98 11.09 14.11
CA LEU A 81 -9.52 12.03 13.13
C LEU A 81 -8.86 11.86 11.76
N ALA A 82 -7.52 11.74 11.71
CA ALA A 82 -6.79 11.51 10.47
C ALA A 82 -7.26 10.23 9.78
N LYS A 83 -7.44 9.15 10.55
CA LYS A 83 -7.97 7.87 10.06
C LYS A 83 -9.41 7.97 9.57
N SER A 84 -10.30 8.59 10.33
CA SER A 84 -11.69 8.76 9.90
C SER A 84 -11.79 9.63 8.64
N LEU A 85 -10.92 10.62 8.49
CA LEU A 85 -10.85 11.45 7.29
C LEU A 85 -10.32 10.67 6.09
N SER A 86 -9.24 9.90 6.23
CA SER A 86 -8.70 9.09 5.11
C SER A 86 -9.70 8.03 4.63
N GLU A 87 -10.38 7.32 5.54
CA GLU A 87 -11.42 6.34 5.22
C GLU A 87 -12.61 6.99 4.50
N GLY A 88 -12.97 8.21 4.89
CA GLY A 88 -14.05 9.00 4.28
C GLY A 88 -13.68 9.70 2.96
N GLY A 89 -12.46 9.50 2.45
CA GLY A 89 -11.96 10.13 1.23
C GLY A 89 -11.34 11.52 1.41
N GLY A 90 -11.25 12.02 2.63
CA GLY A 90 -10.38 13.11 3.09
C GLY A 90 -10.19 14.26 2.09
N MET A 91 -9.01 14.27 1.45
CA MET A 91 -8.63 15.25 0.43
C MET A 91 -8.67 14.66 -1.00
N GLY A 92 -9.06 13.40 -1.15
CA GLY A 92 -9.09 12.66 -2.41
C GLY A 92 -7.69 12.27 -2.90
N LEU A 93 -6.68 12.31 -2.03
CA LEU A 93 -5.31 12.00 -2.40
C LEU A 93 -5.15 10.51 -2.65
N ALA A 94 -5.72 9.66 -1.79
CA ALA A 94 -5.65 8.22 -1.94
C ALA A 94 -6.21 7.77 -3.30
N GLU A 95 -7.36 8.31 -3.70
CA GLU A 95 -7.99 8.01 -4.99
C GLU A 95 -7.15 8.50 -6.17
N THR A 96 -6.52 9.68 -6.03
CA THR A 96 -5.66 10.24 -7.07
C THR A 96 -4.39 9.42 -7.26
N LEU A 97 -3.74 9.01 -6.17
CA LEU A 97 -2.57 8.14 -6.18
C LEU A 97 -2.93 6.77 -6.76
N TYR A 98 -4.04 6.17 -6.33
CA TYR A 98 -4.52 4.91 -6.85
C TYR A 98 -4.72 4.96 -8.37
N ARG A 99 -5.40 5.99 -8.89
CA ARG A 99 -5.58 6.17 -10.34
C ARG A 99 -4.27 6.32 -11.10
N GLN A 100 -3.31 7.08 -10.56
CA GLN A 100 -2.02 7.31 -11.20
C GLN A 100 -1.17 6.04 -11.23
N LEU A 101 -1.08 5.33 -10.10
CA LEU A 101 -0.32 4.09 -9.98
C LEU A 101 -0.91 2.98 -10.83
N ASN A 102 -2.25 2.82 -10.82
CA ASN A 102 -2.94 1.85 -11.65
C ASN A 102 -2.76 2.15 -13.15
N ARG A 103 -2.78 3.43 -13.56
CA ARG A 103 -2.47 3.83 -14.94
C ARG A 103 -1.01 3.53 -15.31
N ALA A 104 -0.05 3.87 -14.45
CA ALA A 104 1.37 3.61 -14.70
C ALA A 104 1.67 2.11 -14.83
N GLN A 105 1.00 1.28 -14.02
CA GLN A 105 1.12 -0.17 -14.06
C GLN A 105 0.58 -0.79 -15.35
N GLN A 106 -0.46 -0.23 -15.97
CA GLN A 106 -0.97 -0.68 -17.27
C GLN A 106 -0.05 -0.36 -18.45
N ILE A 107 0.95 0.52 -18.27
CA ILE A 107 1.87 0.95 -19.33
C ILE A 107 3.13 0.08 -19.38
N ILE A 108 3.39 -0.78 -18.38
CA ILE A 108 4.48 -1.76 -18.44
C ILE A 108 4.06 -2.87 -19.41
N PRO A 109 4.65 -2.96 -20.62
CA PRO A 109 4.29 -3.99 -21.57
C PRO A 109 4.69 -5.35 -21.00
N ASP A 110 3.76 -6.29 -21.02
CA ASP A 110 4.02 -7.71 -20.77
C ASP A 110 5.07 -8.18 -21.78
N ASP A 111 6.32 -8.32 -21.34
CA ASP A 111 7.48 -8.77 -22.12
C ASP A 111 7.24 -10.16 -22.76
N ASN A 112 6.22 -10.91 -22.28
CA ASN A 112 5.80 -12.15 -22.91
C ASN A 112 5.02 -11.96 -24.21
N ASN A 113 4.31 -10.85 -24.43
CA ASN A 113 3.54 -10.62 -25.66
C ASN A 113 4.45 -10.24 -26.84
N THR A 114 5.60 -9.60 -26.58
CA THR A 114 6.58 -9.25 -27.62
C THR A 114 7.24 -10.50 -28.22
N LYS A 115 7.46 -11.54 -27.40
CA LYS A 115 8.07 -12.80 -27.85
C LYS A 115 7.11 -13.63 -28.72
N ILE A 116 5.85 -13.74 -28.31
CA ILE A 116 4.81 -14.47 -29.05
C ILE A 116 4.55 -13.83 -30.42
N GLN A 117 4.56 -12.50 -30.54
CA GLN A 117 4.40 -11.84 -31.84
C GLN A 117 5.63 -12.02 -32.75
N SER A 118 6.85 -12.04 -32.20
CA SER A 118 8.07 -12.25 -32.98
C SER A 118 8.20 -13.68 -33.53
N ASP A 119 7.71 -14.68 -32.79
CA ASP A 119 7.74 -16.09 -33.22
C ASP A 119 6.64 -16.41 -34.25
N ILE A 120 5.48 -15.74 -34.18
CA ILE A 120 4.41 -15.87 -35.19
C ILE A 120 4.83 -15.27 -36.53
N ILE A 121 5.56 -14.15 -36.53
CA ILE A 121 6.00 -13.48 -37.77
C ILE A 121 7.16 -14.23 -38.44
N LYS A 122 8.04 -14.90 -37.68
CA LYS A 122 9.15 -15.69 -38.24
C LYS A 122 8.76 -17.10 -38.70
N GLY A 123 7.55 -17.57 -38.38
CA GLY A 123 7.02 -18.87 -38.80
C GLY A 123 6.21 -18.86 -40.09
N GLN A 124 6.11 -17.72 -40.79
CA GLN A 124 5.36 -17.57 -42.04
C GLN A 124 6.23 -17.21 -43.27
N GLU A 125 7.55 -17.43 -43.21
CA GLU A 125 8.41 -17.46 -44.40
C GLU A 125 8.97 -18.87 -44.66
#